data_AF-A0A8H8P2W5-F1
#
_entry.id   AF-A0A8H8P2W5-F1
#
_cell.length_a   1.000
_cell.length_b   1.000
_cell.length_c   1.000
_cell.angle_alpha   90.00
_cell.angle_beta   90.00
_cell.angle_gamma   90.00
#
_symmetry.space_group_name_H-M   'P 1'
#
loop_
_entity.id
_entity.type
_entity.pdbx_description
1 polymer ?
#
loop_
_entity_poly.entity_id
_entity_poly.type
_entity_poly.pdbx_seq_one_letter_code
_entity_poly.pdbx_strand_id
1 'polypeptide(L)'
;MVNQTSSNTANAPITVLPVEILTHIFQLALADQPCPFQTEYHWNDEDNPVQLPKYPDTIAQVCSRWRRIAVACPSLWSHIDIVLSCPLSIGFHDRAKVHVTRAQPLPIDIYIIDPGIYREAKKSNNNSSFELDFPGAGPPDERKVWNELMRKNNPENFEFISPEVMPRIRTLGLRVHYQCHAIHSRALEHCLTNCLPGGLRELNINVPYGRYFTPIFLQPEAYSGPHGRNRTGPGLLYLSDS
;
A
#
# COMPACT_ATOMS: atom_id res chain seq x y z
N MET A 1 4.54 -1.60 -64.46
CA MET A 1 3.28 -1.56 -63.68
C MET A 1 3.44 -2.54 -62.52
N VAL A 2 3.64 -2.02 -61.31
CA VAL A 2 3.84 -2.84 -60.09
C VAL A 2 2.61 -2.65 -59.23
N ASN A 3 1.85 -3.72 -59.02
CA ASN A 3 0.67 -3.72 -58.17
C ASN A 3 1.10 -3.70 -56.70
N GLN A 4 0.94 -2.55 -56.05
CA GLN A 4 0.97 -2.46 -54.60
C GLN A 4 -0.34 -3.05 -54.05
N THR A 5 -0.26 -4.26 -53.51
CA THR A 5 -1.29 -4.83 -52.65
C THR A 5 -1.19 -4.14 -51.28
N SER A 6 -2.06 -3.17 -51.03
CA SER A 6 -2.27 -2.60 -49.70
C SER A 6 -2.74 -3.69 -48.75
N SER A 7 -1.86 -4.18 -47.88
CA SER A 7 -2.23 -4.98 -46.72
C SER A 7 -3.01 -4.09 -45.76
N ASN A 8 -4.32 -4.09 -45.93
CA ASN A 8 -5.26 -3.46 -44.99
C ASN A 8 -5.24 -4.33 -43.72
N THR A 9 -4.37 -3.99 -42.76
CA THR A 9 -4.45 -4.51 -41.40
C THR A 9 -5.77 -4.03 -40.82
N ALA A 10 -6.82 -4.81 -41.07
CA ALA A 10 -8.12 -4.61 -40.48
C ALA A 10 -7.95 -4.80 -38.98
N ASN A 11 -7.75 -3.67 -38.28
CA ASN A 11 -7.76 -3.62 -36.83
C ASN A 11 -9.14 -4.11 -36.38
N ALA A 12 -9.24 -5.41 -36.08
CA ALA A 12 -10.44 -5.98 -35.52
C ALA A 12 -10.74 -5.21 -34.24
N PRO A 13 -11.94 -4.62 -34.08
CA PRO A 13 -12.22 -3.82 -32.92
C PRO A 13 -12.10 -4.72 -31.68
N ILE A 14 -11.48 -4.20 -30.62
CA ILE A 14 -11.25 -4.93 -29.37
C ILE A 14 -12.55 -5.44 -28.73
N THR A 15 -13.69 -4.92 -29.18
CA THR A 15 -15.05 -5.36 -28.88
C THR A 15 -15.42 -6.71 -29.51
N VAL A 16 -14.57 -7.36 -30.29
CA VAL A 16 -14.84 -8.72 -30.80
C VAL A 16 -14.17 -9.79 -29.93
N LEU A 17 -13.19 -9.41 -29.11
CA LEU A 17 -12.49 -10.37 -28.25
C LEU A 17 -13.44 -11.00 -27.24
N PRO A 18 -13.34 -12.31 -26.96
CA PRO A 18 -14.06 -12.95 -25.87
C PRO A 18 -13.74 -12.31 -24.51
N VAL A 19 -14.64 -12.48 -23.54
CA VAL A 19 -14.47 -11.89 -22.20
C VAL A 19 -13.23 -12.43 -21.49
N GLU A 20 -12.93 -13.71 -21.69
CA GLU A 20 -11.79 -14.42 -21.13
C GLU A 20 -10.47 -13.80 -21.60
N ILE A 21 -10.39 -13.45 -22.90
CA ILE A 21 -9.21 -12.81 -23.48
C ILE A 21 -9.04 -11.40 -22.94
N LEU A 22 -10.13 -10.63 -22.81
CA LEU A 22 -10.07 -9.29 -22.22
C LEU A 22 -9.64 -9.34 -20.75
N THR A 23 -10.18 -10.26 -19.97
CA THR A 23 -9.78 -10.46 -18.56
C THR A 23 -8.31 -10.83 -18.46
N HIS A 24 -7.81 -11.71 -19.34
CA HIS A 24 -6.39 -12.08 -19.36
C HIS A 24 -5.50 -10.88 -19.71
N ILE A 25 -5.88 -10.06 -20.70
CA ILE A 25 -5.18 -8.82 -21.03
C ILE A 25 -5.14 -7.88 -19.82
N PHE A 26 -6.26 -7.75 -19.08
CA PHE A 26 -6.30 -6.91 -17.88
C PHE A 26 -5.34 -7.41 -16.79
N GLN A 27 -5.28 -8.73 -16.59
CA GLN A 27 -4.35 -9.33 -15.63
C GLN A 27 -2.89 -9.11 -16.02
N LEU A 28 -2.54 -9.26 -17.30
CA LEU A 28 -1.19 -8.97 -17.80
C LEU A 28 -0.84 -7.50 -17.63
N ALA A 29 -1.75 -6.59 -17.96
CA ALA A 29 -1.55 -5.15 -17.78
C ALA A 29 -1.34 -4.76 -16.32
N LEU A 30 -1.98 -5.47 -15.38
CA LEU A 30 -1.75 -5.30 -13.94
C LEU A 30 -0.42 -5.89 -13.47
N ALA A 31 -0.05 -7.07 -13.97
CA ALA A 31 1.17 -7.76 -13.56
C ALA A 31 2.45 -7.02 -13.99
N ASP A 32 2.39 -6.28 -15.10
CA ASP A 32 3.50 -5.45 -15.59
C ASP A 32 3.65 -4.11 -14.83
N GLN A 33 2.71 -3.78 -13.93
CA GLN A 33 2.81 -2.54 -13.17
C GLN A 33 3.90 -2.64 -12.10
N PRO A 34 4.73 -1.60 -11.94
CA PRO A 34 5.65 -1.54 -10.83
C PRO A 34 4.86 -1.50 -9.52
N CYS A 35 4.98 -2.54 -8.70
CA CYS A 35 4.43 -2.53 -7.36
C CYS A 35 5.25 -1.55 -6.51
N PRO A 36 4.63 -0.53 -5.88
CA PRO A 36 5.42 0.45 -5.19
C PRO A 36 6.12 -0.10 -3.94
N PHE A 37 5.58 -1.19 -3.41
CA PHE A 37 6.19 -1.93 -2.31
C PHE A 37 7.52 -2.58 -2.71
N GLN A 38 7.66 -3.05 -3.95
CA GLN A 38 8.82 -3.80 -4.45
C GLN A 38 9.86 -2.91 -5.13
N THR A 39 9.44 -1.77 -5.69
CA THR A 39 10.35 -0.90 -6.47
C THR A 39 11.17 -0.04 -5.53
N GLU A 40 12.50 -0.04 -5.65
CA GLU A 40 13.36 0.94 -4.97
C GLU A 40 13.11 2.33 -5.54
N TYR A 41 12.12 3.05 -5.01
CA TYR A 41 11.99 4.47 -5.34
C TYR A 41 13.07 5.25 -4.61
N HIS A 42 13.77 6.06 -5.38
CA HIS A 42 14.36 7.27 -4.86
C HIS A 42 13.22 8.26 -4.63
N TRP A 43 12.65 8.26 -3.42
CA TRP A 43 11.58 9.19 -3.00
C TRP A 43 12.00 10.67 -3.06
N ASN A 44 13.29 10.92 -3.35
CA ASN A 44 13.98 12.20 -3.40
C ASN A 44 13.97 12.87 -4.79
N ASP A 45 13.36 12.26 -5.80
CA ASP A 45 13.34 12.85 -7.13
C ASP A 45 12.14 13.81 -7.25
N GLU A 46 12.36 15.11 -7.05
CA GLU A 46 11.35 16.14 -7.26
C GLU A 46 10.79 16.10 -8.71
N ASP A 47 11.55 15.56 -9.66
CA ASP A 47 11.16 15.41 -11.06
C ASP A 47 10.35 14.12 -11.34
N ASN A 48 10.30 13.17 -10.38
CA ASN A 48 9.56 11.92 -10.55
C ASN A 48 8.64 11.61 -9.36
N PRO A 49 7.45 12.26 -9.29
CA PRO A 49 6.50 12.03 -8.22
C PRO A 49 6.10 10.55 -8.17
N VAL A 50 5.86 10.04 -6.96
CA VAL A 50 5.44 8.66 -6.72
C VAL A 50 4.30 8.27 -7.66
N GLN A 51 4.61 7.44 -8.65
CA GLN A 51 3.62 6.92 -9.58
C GLN A 51 2.97 5.71 -8.94
N LEU A 52 1.77 5.92 -8.40
CA LEU A 52 0.98 4.83 -7.82
C LEU A 52 0.23 4.09 -8.93
N PRO A 53 0.04 2.77 -8.79
CA PRO A 53 -0.69 1.99 -9.76
C PRO A 53 -2.08 2.59 -9.97
N LYS A 54 -2.40 3.00 -11.20
CA LYS A 54 -3.67 3.63 -11.59
C LYS A 54 -4.79 2.62 -11.89
N TYR A 55 -4.52 1.34 -11.66
CA TYR A 55 -5.35 0.22 -12.09
C TYR A 55 -5.86 -0.55 -10.87
N PRO A 56 -6.99 -1.25 -10.95
CA PRO A 56 -7.87 -1.53 -12.10
C PRO A 56 -8.82 -0.39 -12.50
N ASP A 57 -8.83 0.73 -11.77
CA ASP A 57 -9.77 1.84 -11.99
C ASP A 57 -9.71 2.43 -13.42
N THR A 58 -8.50 2.59 -13.97
CA THR A 58 -8.32 3.08 -15.35
C THR A 58 -8.91 2.12 -16.39
N ILE A 59 -8.75 0.80 -16.21
CA ILE A 59 -9.35 -0.22 -17.10
C ILE A 59 -10.88 -0.10 -17.05
N ALA A 60 -11.45 0.12 -15.87
CA ALA A 60 -12.89 0.28 -15.69
C ALA A 60 -13.45 1.60 -16.27
N GLN A 61 -12.60 2.55 -16.67
CA GLN A 61 -13.01 3.82 -17.26
C GLN A 61 -12.97 3.85 -18.79
N VAL A 62 -12.35 2.87 -19.46
CA VAL A 62 -12.19 2.85 -20.93
C VAL A 62 -13.52 2.85 -21.67
N CYS A 63 -14.40 1.89 -21.39
CA CYS A 63 -15.76 1.82 -21.94
C CYS A 63 -16.68 1.01 -21.03
N SER A 64 -18.00 1.07 -21.28
CA SER A 64 -19.01 0.35 -20.47
C SER A 64 -18.77 -1.16 -20.41
N ARG A 65 -18.32 -1.76 -21.52
CA ARG A 65 -18.00 -3.18 -21.57
C ARG A 65 -16.79 -3.53 -20.69
N TRP A 66 -15.71 -2.77 -20.79
CA TRP A 66 -14.51 -3.00 -19.99
C TRP A 66 -14.79 -2.84 -18.51
N ARG A 67 -15.58 -1.82 -18.13
CA ARG A 67 -16.08 -1.65 -16.77
C ARG A 67 -16.79 -2.88 -16.25
N ARG A 68 -17.76 -3.41 -17.03
CA ARG A 68 -18.54 -4.59 -16.63
C ARG A 68 -17.63 -5.80 -16.40
N ILE A 69 -16.68 -6.03 -17.29
CA ILE A 69 -15.72 -7.14 -17.19
C ILE A 69 -14.81 -6.94 -15.98
N ALA A 70 -14.22 -5.75 -15.83
CA ALA A 70 -13.29 -5.46 -14.75
C ALA A 70 -13.96 -5.58 -13.37
N VAL A 71 -15.16 -5.04 -13.20
CA VAL A 71 -15.93 -5.14 -11.94
C VAL A 71 -16.33 -6.60 -11.64
N ALA A 72 -16.60 -7.41 -12.66
CA ALA A 72 -16.94 -8.83 -12.50
C ALA A 72 -15.72 -9.73 -12.26
N CYS A 73 -14.50 -9.19 -12.22
CA CYS A 73 -13.26 -9.95 -12.05
C CYS A 73 -12.59 -9.59 -10.71
N PRO A 74 -12.87 -10.30 -9.61
CA PRO A 74 -12.36 -9.95 -8.28
C PRO A 74 -10.83 -9.94 -8.18
N SER A 75 -10.14 -10.76 -8.97
CA SER A 75 -8.68 -10.85 -8.97
C SER A 75 -8.01 -9.52 -9.34
N LEU A 76 -8.65 -8.69 -10.16
CA LEU A 76 -8.13 -7.37 -10.55
C LEU A 76 -8.12 -6.36 -9.38
N TRP A 77 -8.92 -6.61 -8.34
CA TRP A 77 -9.09 -5.73 -7.18
C TRP A 77 -8.39 -6.26 -5.93
N SER A 78 -7.68 -7.39 -6.05
CA SER A 78 -7.08 -8.10 -4.91
C SER A 78 -5.79 -7.47 -4.38
N HIS A 79 -5.16 -6.57 -5.15
CA HIS A 79 -3.95 -5.86 -4.76
C HIS A 79 -4.29 -4.43 -4.38
N ILE A 80 -4.03 -4.05 -3.13
CA ILE A 80 -4.43 -2.77 -2.57
C ILE A 80 -3.20 -2.04 -2.04
N ASP A 81 -2.85 -0.93 -2.67
CA ASP A 81 -1.83 0.00 -2.19
C ASP A 81 -2.47 1.16 -1.44
N ILE A 82 -1.99 1.41 -0.23
CA ILE A 82 -2.41 2.53 0.62
C ILE A 82 -1.19 3.41 0.86
N VAL A 83 -1.29 4.67 0.43
CA VAL A 83 -0.21 5.64 0.65
C VAL A 83 -0.54 6.57 1.78
N LEU A 84 0.33 6.58 2.77
CA LEU A 84 0.28 7.47 3.92
C LEU A 84 1.13 8.72 3.63
N SER A 85 0.95 9.75 4.45
CA SER A 85 1.84 10.93 4.45
C SER A 85 1.88 11.69 3.13
N CYS A 86 0.84 11.60 2.32
CA CYS A 86 0.71 12.25 1.01
C CYS A 86 -0.65 12.98 0.95
N PRO A 87 -0.79 14.15 0.28
CA PRO A 87 -2.10 14.82 0.12
C PRO A 87 -3.19 13.94 -0.52
N LEU A 88 -2.78 12.92 -1.27
CA LEU A 88 -3.68 12.01 -2.00
C LEU A 88 -4.18 10.84 -1.15
N SER A 89 -3.69 10.69 0.09
CA SER A 89 -4.08 9.66 1.07
C SER A 89 -5.59 9.46 1.22
N ILE A 90 -6.37 10.55 1.24
CA ILE A 90 -7.83 10.49 1.40
C ILE A 90 -8.46 9.70 0.25
N GLY A 91 -8.08 10.00 -1.00
CA GLY A 91 -8.56 9.27 -2.17
C GLY A 91 -8.14 7.80 -2.19
N PHE A 92 -7.01 7.46 -1.57
CA PHE A 92 -6.57 6.06 -1.46
C PHE A 92 -7.43 5.26 -0.48
N HIS A 93 -7.95 5.85 0.58
CA HIS A 93 -8.86 5.15 1.50
C HIS A 93 -10.19 4.80 0.83
N ASP A 94 -10.79 5.74 0.11
CA ASP A 94 -12.02 5.49 -0.64
C ASP A 94 -11.83 4.40 -1.70
N ARG A 95 -10.69 4.46 -2.40
CA ARG A 95 -10.31 3.45 -3.39
C ARG A 95 -10.11 2.08 -2.74
N ALA A 96 -9.39 2.00 -1.62
CA ALA A 96 -9.17 0.76 -0.90
C ALA A 96 -10.50 0.11 -0.47
N LYS A 97 -11.47 0.89 0.00
CA LYS A 97 -12.82 0.40 0.35
C LYS A 97 -13.52 -0.27 -0.83
N VAL A 98 -13.45 0.36 -2.00
CA VAL A 98 -14.02 -0.18 -3.25
C VAL A 98 -13.31 -1.48 -3.65
N HIS A 99 -11.97 -1.52 -3.54
CA HIS A 99 -11.17 -2.70 -3.88
C HIS A 99 -11.48 -3.88 -2.96
N VAL A 100 -11.50 -3.65 -1.64
CA VAL A 100 -11.88 -4.68 -0.64
C VAL A 100 -13.24 -5.28 -0.96
N THR A 101 -14.21 -4.45 -1.33
CA THR A 101 -15.57 -4.91 -1.67
C THR A 101 -15.58 -5.74 -2.95
N ARG A 102 -14.87 -5.30 -3.99
CA ARG A 102 -14.86 -5.95 -5.30
C ARG A 102 -13.99 -7.21 -5.36
N ALA A 103 -12.99 -7.32 -4.49
CA ALA A 103 -12.12 -8.47 -4.42
C ALA A 103 -12.80 -9.70 -3.80
N GLN A 104 -13.91 -9.54 -3.07
CA GLN A 104 -14.61 -10.66 -2.46
C GLN A 104 -15.07 -11.70 -3.50
N PRO A 105 -14.96 -13.01 -3.20
CA PRO A 105 -14.50 -13.61 -1.94
C PRO A 105 -12.99 -13.93 -1.91
N LEU A 106 -12.20 -13.39 -2.85
CA LEU A 106 -10.78 -13.72 -2.95
C LEU A 106 -9.96 -13.10 -1.81
N PRO A 107 -8.87 -13.78 -1.41
CA PRO A 107 -7.89 -13.15 -0.54
C PRO A 107 -7.25 -11.92 -1.19
N ILE A 108 -6.97 -10.91 -0.37
CA ILE A 108 -6.37 -9.64 -0.80
C ILE A 108 -4.96 -9.47 -0.26
N ASP A 109 -4.12 -8.75 -0.99
CA ASP A 109 -2.82 -8.28 -0.57
C ASP A 109 -2.90 -6.77 -0.31
N ILE A 110 -2.53 -6.33 0.88
CA ILE A 110 -2.54 -4.91 1.27
C ILE A 110 -1.12 -4.47 1.50
N TYR A 111 -0.72 -3.37 0.85
CA TYR A 111 0.58 -2.74 1.03
C TYR A 111 0.40 -1.30 1.49
N ILE A 112 0.90 -0.99 2.67
CA ILE A 112 0.92 0.36 3.24
C ILE A 112 2.29 0.96 2.95
N ILE A 113 2.32 2.10 2.27
CA ILE A 113 3.53 2.77 1.81
C ILE A 113 3.56 4.18 2.41
N ASP A 114 4.63 4.50 3.13
CA ASP A 114 4.94 5.85 3.58
C ASP A 114 6.20 6.35 2.84
N PRO A 115 6.04 7.21 1.82
CA PRO A 115 7.16 7.73 1.03
C PRO A 115 7.97 8.80 1.79
N GLY A 116 7.49 9.32 2.92
CA GLY A 116 8.21 10.34 3.68
C GLY A 116 8.35 11.70 3.00
N ILE A 117 7.56 12.00 1.94
CA ILE A 117 7.64 13.18 1.04
C ILE A 117 7.87 14.52 1.80
N TYR A 118 7.25 14.71 2.96
CA TYR A 118 7.38 15.95 3.72
C TYR A 118 8.73 16.17 4.41
N ARG A 119 9.55 15.13 4.53
CA ARG A 119 10.85 15.22 5.17
C ARG A 119 11.92 15.81 4.26
N GLU A 120 11.73 15.72 2.95
CA GLU A 120 12.72 16.10 1.94
C GLU A 120 12.49 17.50 1.40
N ALA A 121 11.23 17.93 1.21
CA ALA A 121 10.89 19.28 0.77
C ALA A 121 11.39 20.41 1.71
N LYS A 122 11.74 20.10 2.96
CA LYS A 122 12.43 21.04 3.87
C LYS A 122 13.95 20.96 3.81
N LYS A 123 14.52 19.81 3.43
CA LYS A 123 15.97 19.66 3.24
C LYS A 123 16.43 20.38 1.97
N SER A 124 15.65 20.36 0.88
CA SER A 124 16.01 21.04 -0.37
C SER A 124 16.00 22.58 -0.28
N ASN A 125 15.20 23.17 0.62
CA ASN A 125 15.20 24.61 0.85
C ASN A 125 16.39 25.14 1.67
N ASN A 126 17.16 24.25 2.31
CA ASN A 126 18.38 24.62 3.01
C ASN A 126 19.55 24.09 2.20
N ASN A 127 20.18 24.94 1.37
CA ASN A 127 21.43 24.65 0.64
C ASN A 127 22.60 24.33 1.59
N SER A 128 22.56 23.17 2.23
CA SER A 128 23.61 22.62 3.07
C SER A 128 23.96 21.24 2.53
N SER A 129 25.21 21.11 2.13
CA SER A 129 25.85 19.94 1.58
C SER A 129 25.55 18.65 2.32
N PHE A 130 25.56 17.57 1.54
CA PHE A 130 25.44 16.16 1.87
C PHE A 130 26.48 15.72 2.94
N GLU A 131 26.24 16.01 4.20
CA GLU A 131 26.82 15.26 5.32
C GLU A 131 25.74 14.34 5.88
N LEU A 132 26.01 13.04 5.82
CA LEU A 132 25.23 11.97 6.44
C LEU A 132 25.42 12.02 7.97
N ASP A 133 25.09 13.14 8.59
CA ASP A 133 24.97 13.25 10.04
C ASP A 133 23.58 12.77 10.46
N PHE A 134 23.58 11.60 11.09
CA PHE A 134 22.40 10.90 11.59
C PHE A 134 21.53 11.79 12.49
N PRO A 135 20.29 12.17 12.10
CA PRO A 135 19.50 13.11 12.88
C PRO A 135 18.66 12.35 13.88
N GLY A 136 19.20 12.19 15.09
CA GLY A 136 18.40 12.00 16.30
C GLY A 136 17.87 13.32 16.88
N ALA A 137 18.36 14.46 16.39
CA ALA A 137 18.09 15.78 16.95
C ALA A 137 17.84 16.81 15.82
N GLY A 138 16.88 16.52 14.93
CA GLY A 138 16.27 17.62 14.18
C GLY A 138 15.68 18.65 15.18
N PRO A 139 15.64 19.94 14.85
CA PRO A 139 15.05 20.96 15.72
C PRO A 139 13.67 20.50 16.24
N PRO A 140 13.33 20.72 17.53
CA PRO A 140 12.05 20.31 18.11
C PRO A 140 10.80 20.72 17.30
N ASP A 141 10.94 21.75 16.48
CA ASP A 141 9.90 22.30 15.61
C ASP A 141 9.55 21.38 14.42
N GLU A 142 10.52 20.63 13.87
CA GLU A 142 10.28 19.76 12.71
C GLU A 142 9.36 18.58 13.03
N ARG A 143 9.54 17.97 14.22
CA ARG A 143 8.67 16.88 14.68
C ARG A 143 7.23 17.34 14.86
N LYS A 144 7.02 18.56 15.35
CA LYS A 144 5.67 19.13 15.54
C LYS A 144 4.98 19.38 14.19
N VAL A 145 5.67 20.04 13.26
CA VAL A 145 5.15 20.30 11.90
C VAL A 145 4.83 18.99 11.18
N TRP A 146 5.70 17.98 11.29
CA TRP A 146 5.44 16.67 10.70
C TRP A 146 4.20 16.00 11.30
N ASN A 147 4.08 15.98 12.64
CA ASN A 147 2.90 15.41 13.31
C ASN A 147 1.61 16.11 12.88
N GLU A 148 1.64 17.43 12.72
CA GLU A 148 0.48 18.21 12.26
C GLU A 148 0.10 17.88 10.81
N LEU A 149 1.08 17.80 9.90
CA LEU A 149 0.85 17.40 8.52
C LEU A 149 0.30 15.97 8.42
N MET A 150 0.81 15.08 9.27
CA MET A 150 0.35 13.70 9.29
C MET A 150 -1.08 13.58 9.79
N ARG A 151 -1.47 14.38 10.79
CA ARG A 151 -2.86 14.48 11.22
C ARG A 151 -3.75 15.13 10.16
N LYS A 152 -3.24 16.10 9.39
CA LYS A 152 -3.98 16.78 8.33
C LYS A 152 -4.23 15.86 7.13
N ASN A 153 -3.24 15.08 6.74
CA ASN A 153 -3.28 14.29 5.52
C ASN A 153 -3.81 12.88 5.78
N ASN A 154 -3.57 12.27 6.94
CA ASN A 154 -4.07 10.93 7.20
C ASN A 154 -5.36 11.00 8.01
N PRO A 155 -6.31 10.07 7.78
CA PRO A 155 -7.53 10.06 8.55
C PRO A 155 -7.23 9.78 10.01
N GLU A 156 -8.04 10.36 10.89
CA GLU A 156 -7.93 10.04 12.30
C GLU A 156 -8.28 8.58 12.55
N ASN A 157 -9.19 7.97 11.79
CA ASN A 157 -9.51 6.54 11.87
C ASN A 157 -9.45 5.90 10.48
N PHE A 158 -8.90 4.70 10.39
CA PHE A 158 -8.91 3.94 9.16
C PHE A 158 -10.25 3.22 9.01
N GLU A 159 -10.93 3.39 7.87
CA GLU A 159 -12.26 2.81 7.62
C GLU A 159 -12.34 2.08 6.27
N PHE A 160 -11.18 1.81 5.65
CA PHE A 160 -11.11 1.17 4.33
C PHE A 160 -11.40 -0.33 4.36
N ILE A 161 -11.40 -0.95 5.54
CA ILE A 161 -11.91 -2.31 5.77
C ILE A 161 -13.11 -2.18 6.69
N SER A 162 -14.30 -2.52 6.18
CA SER A 162 -15.51 -2.58 7.00
C SER A 162 -15.52 -3.86 7.83
N PRO A 163 -15.92 -3.79 9.13
CA PRO A 163 -16.17 -4.97 9.95
C PRO A 163 -17.22 -5.92 9.36
N GLU A 164 -18.08 -5.44 8.46
CA GLU A 164 -19.10 -6.26 7.81
C GLU A 164 -18.54 -7.15 6.70
N VAL A 165 -17.45 -6.71 6.05
CA VAL A 165 -16.86 -7.42 4.91
C VAL A 165 -15.85 -8.47 5.36
N MET A 166 -15.10 -8.18 6.44
CA MET A 166 -14.01 -9.00 6.98
C MET A 166 -13.21 -9.75 5.89
N PRO A 167 -12.40 -9.06 5.08
CA PRO A 167 -11.67 -9.71 4.01
C PRO A 167 -10.66 -10.73 4.54
N ARG A 168 -10.35 -11.74 3.71
CA ARG A 168 -9.19 -12.60 3.90
C ARG A 168 -7.96 -11.85 3.43
N ILE A 169 -7.18 -11.27 4.35
CA ILE A 169 -5.89 -10.68 3.99
C ILE A 169 -4.88 -11.81 3.85
N ARG A 170 -4.30 -11.99 2.66
CA ARG A 170 -3.23 -12.96 2.37
C ARG A 170 -1.87 -12.38 2.72
N THR A 171 -1.61 -11.16 2.27
CA THR A 171 -0.33 -10.47 2.47
C THR A 171 -0.58 -9.10 3.06
N LEU A 172 0.19 -8.72 4.07
CA LEU A 172 0.19 -7.38 4.64
C LEU A 172 1.61 -6.82 4.62
N GLY A 173 1.82 -5.75 3.87
CA GLY A 173 3.09 -5.05 3.80
C GLY A 173 3.02 -3.66 4.43
N LEU A 174 4.10 -3.27 5.10
CA LEU A 174 4.38 -1.89 5.50
C LEU A 174 5.77 -1.51 5.00
N ARG A 175 5.86 -0.48 4.16
CA ARG A 175 7.13 0.10 3.73
C ARG A 175 7.17 1.56 4.13
N VAL A 176 8.21 1.93 4.85
CA VAL A 176 8.38 3.29 5.36
C VAL A 176 9.69 3.83 4.81
N HIS A 177 9.76 5.10 4.40
CA HIS A 177 11.00 5.65 3.88
C HIS A 177 12.03 5.98 4.97
N TYR A 178 11.59 6.36 6.17
CA TYR A 178 12.51 6.82 7.21
C TYR A 178 12.34 6.18 8.58
N GLN A 179 11.20 6.37 9.25
CA GLN A 179 11.00 5.86 10.61
C GLN A 179 9.54 5.51 10.85
N CYS A 180 9.28 4.51 11.69
CA CYS A 180 7.92 4.16 12.06
C CYS A 180 7.27 5.22 12.95
N HIS A 181 5.98 5.45 12.70
CA HIS A 181 5.15 6.40 13.43
C HIS A 181 3.85 5.75 13.87
N ALA A 182 3.16 6.39 14.82
CA ALA A 182 1.90 5.88 15.37
C ALA A 182 0.85 5.59 14.29
N ILE A 183 0.81 6.38 13.22
CA ILE A 183 -0.11 6.16 12.10
C ILE A 183 0.13 4.82 11.38
N HIS A 184 1.38 4.35 11.30
CA HIS A 184 1.70 3.05 10.69
C HIS A 184 1.17 1.91 11.55
N SER A 185 1.39 1.99 12.87
CA SER A 185 0.86 1.01 13.82
C SER A 185 -0.67 0.97 13.77
N ARG A 186 -1.34 2.13 13.70
CA ARG A 186 -2.80 2.21 13.58
C ARG A 186 -3.32 1.63 12.27
N ALA A 187 -2.61 1.83 11.17
CA ALA A 187 -2.99 1.25 9.87
C ALA A 187 -2.86 -0.27 9.89
N LEU A 188 -1.76 -0.79 10.44
CA LEU A 188 -1.53 -2.22 10.63
C LEU A 188 -2.57 -2.84 11.56
N GLU A 189 -2.83 -2.21 12.71
CA GLU A 189 -3.83 -2.64 13.68
C GLU A 189 -5.23 -2.68 13.04
N HIS A 190 -5.59 -1.67 12.26
CA HIS A 190 -6.84 -1.67 11.51
C HIS A 190 -6.95 -2.87 10.56
N CYS A 191 -5.90 -3.16 9.79
CA CYS A 191 -5.86 -4.32 8.90
C CYS A 191 -6.03 -5.64 9.68
N LEU A 192 -5.30 -5.79 10.78
CA LEU A 192 -5.25 -7.04 11.54
C LEU A 192 -6.54 -7.29 12.33
N THR A 193 -7.13 -6.25 12.92
CA THR A 193 -8.39 -6.35 13.68
C THR A 193 -9.59 -6.64 12.77
N ASN A 194 -9.54 -6.17 11.51
CA ASN A 194 -10.64 -6.34 10.55
C ASN A 194 -10.39 -7.44 9.50
N CYS A 195 -9.39 -8.30 9.70
CA CYS A 195 -9.15 -9.45 8.81
C CYS A 195 -9.75 -10.74 9.36
N LEU A 196 -10.13 -11.65 8.46
CA LEU A 196 -10.52 -12.99 8.87
C LEU A 196 -9.32 -13.74 9.49
N PRO A 197 -9.46 -14.33 10.69
CA PRO A 197 -8.41 -15.12 11.33
C PRO A 197 -7.92 -16.25 10.42
N GLY A 198 -6.61 -16.51 10.45
CA GLY A 198 -5.97 -17.57 9.66
C GLY A 198 -5.84 -17.29 8.15
N GLY A 199 -6.21 -16.09 7.68
CA GLY A 199 -6.02 -15.68 6.30
C GLY A 199 -4.59 -15.22 5.97
N LEU A 200 -3.93 -14.59 6.94
CA LEU A 200 -2.63 -13.93 6.76
C LEU A 200 -1.51 -14.97 6.60
N ARG A 201 -0.81 -14.91 5.46
CA ARG A 201 0.32 -15.78 5.12
C ARG A 201 1.65 -15.07 5.22
N GLU A 202 1.66 -13.77 4.96
CA GLU A 202 2.88 -13.00 4.84
C GLU A 202 2.70 -11.61 5.46
N LEU A 203 3.66 -11.22 6.31
CA LEU A 203 3.74 -9.91 6.95
C LEU A 203 5.12 -9.32 6.67
N ASN A 204 5.18 -8.29 5.83
CA ASN A 204 6.44 -7.68 5.41
C ASN A 204 6.55 -6.27 5.96
N ILE A 205 7.50 -6.03 6.87
CA ILE A 205 7.73 -4.69 7.43
C ILE A 205 9.13 -4.23 7.02
N ASN A 206 9.20 -3.29 6.10
CA ASN A 206 10.42 -2.67 5.61
C ASN A 206 10.55 -1.25 6.19
N VAL A 207 11.47 -1.09 7.13
CA VAL A 207 11.84 0.18 7.74
C VAL A 207 13.35 0.35 7.58
N PRO A 208 13.80 1.08 6.56
CA PRO A 208 15.21 1.36 6.37
C PRO A 208 15.72 2.08 7.63
N TYR A 209 16.96 1.77 8.02
CA TYR A 209 17.63 2.31 9.21
C TYR A 209 17.13 1.79 10.58
N GLY A 210 16.21 0.82 10.63
CA GLY A 210 16.00 -0.06 11.79
C GLY A 210 15.53 0.60 13.10
N ARG A 211 15.17 1.90 13.12
CA ARG A 211 14.70 2.58 14.34
C ARG A 211 13.21 2.33 14.54
N TYR A 212 12.90 1.23 15.22
CA TYR A 212 11.62 1.03 15.89
C TYR A 212 11.59 1.89 17.15
N PHE A 213 10.78 2.95 17.18
CA PHE A 213 10.64 3.77 18.38
C PHE A 213 9.84 3.08 19.49
N THR A 214 9.14 2.00 19.16
CA THR A 214 8.45 1.10 20.08
C THR A 214 8.29 -0.28 19.42
N PRO A 215 8.30 -1.39 20.18
CA PRO A 215 7.95 -2.68 19.61
C PRO A 215 6.53 -2.63 19.02
N ILE A 216 6.41 -2.97 17.73
CA ILE A 216 5.13 -3.32 17.09
C ILE A 216 4.79 -4.73 17.58
N PHE A 217 4.45 -4.86 18.86
CA PHE A 217 3.76 -6.05 19.33
C PHE A 217 2.31 -5.66 19.55
N LEU A 218 1.46 -6.32 18.77
CA LEU A 218 0.07 -6.61 19.09
C LEU A 218 0.08 -7.24 20.47
N GLN A 219 0.02 -6.43 21.54
CA GLN A 219 -0.27 -7.01 22.84
C GLN A 219 -1.67 -7.60 22.71
N PRO A 220 -1.87 -8.92 22.89
CA PRO A 220 -3.20 -9.40 23.19
C PRO A 220 -3.61 -8.59 24.41
N GLU A 221 -4.75 -7.93 24.38
CA GLU A 221 -5.28 -7.22 25.53
C GLU A 221 -5.11 -8.13 26.75
N ALA A 222 -4.15 -7.81 27.60
CA ALA A 222 -3.90 -8.55 28.80
C ALA A 222 -5.11 -8.25 29.68
N TYR A 223 -6.08 -9.17 29.65
CA TYR A 223 -7.14 -9.25 30.62
C TYR A 223 -6.52 -9.02 32.00
N SER A 224 -6.75 -7.84 32.55
CA SER A 224 -6.27 -7.44 33.86
C SER A 224 -7.18 -8.09 34.90
N GLY A 225 -7.06 -9.40 35.04
CA GLY A 225 -7.59 -10.14 36.18
C GLY A 225 -6.64 -9.97 37.37
N PRO A 226 -7.14 -9.68 38.58
CA PRO A 226 -6.30 -9.53 39.75
C PRO A 226 -5.91 -10.94 40.24
N HIS A 227 -4.59 -11.17 40.30
CA HIS A 227 -3.86 -12.24 41.02
C HIS A 227 -3.12 -13.24 40.13
N GLY A 228 -1.78 -13.25 40.27
CA GLY A 228 -0.93 -14.39 39.89
C GLY A 228 0.51 -14.00 39.58
N ARG A 229 1.40 -14.19 40.56
CA ARG A 229 2.86 -14.01 40.43
C ARG A 229 3.51 -15.08 39.54
N ASN A 230 4.59 -14.64 38.87
CA ASN A 230 5.77 -15.37 38.37
C ASN A 230 5.62 -16.35 37.20
N ARG A 231 6.37 -16.09 36.12
CA ARG A 231 7.49 -16.96 35.66
C ARG A 231 8.33 -16.30 34.55
N THR A 232 9.63 -16.56 34.64
CA THR A 232 10.74 -16.15 33.77
C THR A 232 10.84 -16.95 32.47
N GLY A 233 10.78 -16.25 31.32
CA GLY A 233 11.37 -16.52 29.98
C GLY A 233 11.09 -17.84 29.23
N PRO A 234 11.59 -18.02 27.98
CA PRO A 234 11.94 -17.05 26.92
C PRO A 234 11.26 -17.38 25.55
N GLY A 235 11.32 -16.49 24.56
CA GLY A 235 10.79 -16.77 23.21
C GLY A 235 11.37 -15.85 22.13
N LEU A 236 12.45 -16.32 21.51
CA LEU A 236 13.15 -15.70 20.38
C LEU A 236 12.27 -15.54 19.14
N LEU A 237 12.40 -14.40 18.47
CA LEU A 237 12.09 -14.25 17.05
C LEU A 237 13.31 -14.75 16.25
N TYR A 238 13.09 -15.71 15.35
CA TYR A 238 14.01 -15.97 14.25
C TYR A 238 13.41 -15.36 12.97
N LEU A 239 14.12 -14.38 12.44
CA LEU A 239 14.02 -13.86 11.08
C LEU A 239 15.20 -14.44 10.29
N SER A 240 14.93 -14.73 9.00
CA SER A 240 15.85 -15.16 7.93
C SER A 240 16.13 -16.66 7.81
N ASP A 241 15.77 -17.22 6.65
CA ASP A 241 16.77 -17.57 5.63
C ASP A 241 16.12 -17.77 4.25
N SER A 242 16.47 -16.90 3.31
CA SER A 242 16.79 -17.15 1.89
C SER A 242 17.23 -15.84 1.23
#